data_AF-A0A7R9R1W6-F1
#
_entry.id   AF-A0A7R9R1W6-F1
#
_cell.length_a   1.000
_cell.length_b   1.000
_cell.length_c   1.000
_cell.angle_alpha   90.00
_cell.angle_beta   90.00
_cell.angle_gamma   90.00
#
_symmetry.space_group_name_H-M   'P 1'
#
loop_
_entity.id
_entity.type
_entity.pdbx_description
1 polymer ?
#
loop_
_entity_poly.entity_id
_entity_poly.type
_entity_poly.pdbx_seq_one_letter_code
_entity_poly.pdbx_strand_id
1 'polypeptide(L)'
;MTIDTGDTKTKIIEFEEILHRQGVDIAFWGHYHYYDRFYPMQNSSNPYVNPFSTVHILSGAAGMDGDPTPERFVDPPPLWSAFRTIEFGYSVMNVVNDSH
;
A
#
# COMPACT_ATOMS: atom_id res chain seq x y z
N MET A 1 2.97 6.34 -4.82
CA MET A 1 3.73 6.07 -6.05
C MET A 1 3.21 7.00 -7.11
N THR A 2 4.02 7.94 -7.60
CA THR A 2 3.55 8.91 -8.60
C THR A 2 4.48 8.84 -9.80
N ILE A 3 4.00 8.22 -10.88
CA ILE A 3 4.62 8.31 -12.20
C ILE A 3 3.83 9.38 -12.95
N ASP A 4 4.50 10.50 -13.21
CA ASP A 4 3.94 11.69 -13.84
C ASP A 4 3.85 11.49 -15.36
N THR A 5 2.71 10.97 -15.80
CA THR A 5 2.15 11.22 -17.13
C THR A 5 0.68 11.56 -16.90
N GLY A 6 0.12 12.58 -17.54
CA GLY A 6 -1.22 13.09 -17.21
C GLY A 6 -2.36 12.04 -17.24
N ASP A 7 -2.14 10.91 -17.91
CA ASP A 7 -3.09 9.79 -18.04
C ASP A 7 -3.06 8.81 -16.84
N THR A 8 -1.92 8.66 -16.15
CA THR A 8 -1.80 7.76 -14.99
C THR A 8 -2.41 8.33 -13.72
N LYS A 9 -2.39 9.66 -13.54
CA LYS A 9 -3.04 10.31 -12.38
C LYS A 9 -4.56 10.12 -12.42
N THR A 10 -5.18 10.26 -13.59
CA THR A 10 -6.62 10.04 -13.78
C THR A 10 -7.00 8.60 -13.47
N LYS A 11 -6.25 7.62 -13.99
CA LYS A 11 -6.50 6.19 -13.72
C LYS A 11 -6.38 5.81 -12.25
N ILE A 12 -5.41 6.37 -11.52
CA ILE A 12 -5.28 6.13 -10.08
C ILE A 12 -6.49 6.70 -9.34
N ILE A 13 -6.89 7.95 -9.64
CA ILE A 13 -8.03 8.59 -8.99
C ILE A 13 -9.33 7.80 -9.26
N GLU A 14 -9.54 7.36 -10.50
CA GLU A 14 -10.71 6.55 -10.86
C GLU A 14 -10.72 5.20 -10.14
N PHE A 15 -9.57 4.53 -10.03
CA PHE A 15 -9.49 3.25 -9.36
C PHE A 15 -9.70 3.38 -7.85
N GLU A 16 -9.10 4.38 -7.22
CA GLU A 16 -9.31 4.71 -5.80
C GLU A 16 -10.79 5.01 -5.50
N GLU A 17 -11.46 5.76 -6.39
CA GLU A 17 -12.89 6.05 -6.24
C GLU A 17 -13.74 4.78 -6.30
N ILE A 18 -13.40 3.84 -7.19
CA ILE A 18 -14.11 2.56 -7.29
C ILE A 18 -13.89 1.74 -6.01
N LEU A 19 -12.66 1.61 -5.52
CA LEU A 19 -12.36 0.88 -4.29
C LEU A 19 -13.13 1.44 -3.09
N HIS A 20 -13.14 2.78 -2.96
CA HIS A 20 -13.86 3.45 -1.90
C HIS A 20 -15.38 3.23 -2.00
N ARG A 21 -15.98 3.39 -3.19
CA ARG A 21 -17.42 3.19 -3.42
C ARG A 21 -17.87 1.75 -3.16
N GLN A 22 -17.00 0.77 -3.38
CA GLN A 22 -17.29 -0.64 -3.12
C GLN A 22 -16.99 -1.06 -1.67
N GLY A 23 -16.49 -0.16 -0.83
CA GLY A 23 -16.17 -0.47 0.56
C GLY A 23 -15.03 -1.46 0.71
N VAL A 24 -14.00 -1.38 -0.14
CA VAL A 24 -12.83 -2.27 -0.04
C VAL A 24 -11.99 -1.88 1.17
N ASP A 25 -11.81 -2.81 2.12
CA ASP A 25 -11.00 -2.57 3.32
C ASP A 25 -9.50 -2.57 3.04
N ILE A 26 -9.02 -3.55 2.27
CA ILE A 26 -7.59 -3.78 2.02
C ILE A 26 -7.34 -4.13 0.55
N ALA A 27 -6.32 -3.52 -0.05
CA ALA A 27 -5.83 -3.86 -1.39
C ALA A 27 -4.35 -4.28 -1.35
N PHE A 28 -4.06 -5.46 -1.91
CA PHE A 28 -2.71 -6.00 -2.01
C PHE A 28 -2.08 -5.74 -3.39
N TRP A 29 -0.81 -5.36 -3.38
CA TRP A 29 -0.04 -4.99 -4.56
C TRP A 29 1.31 -5.72 -4.59
N GLY A 30 1.84 -5.90 -5.80
CA GLY A 30 3.19 -6.43 -6.05
C GLY A 30 3.98 -5.49 -6.93
N HIS A 31 4.66 -6.05 -7.94
CA HIS A 31 5.50 -5.34 -8.93
C HIS A 31 6.79 -4.77 -8.37
N TYR A 32 6.77 -4.07 -7.23
CA TYR A 32 7.98 -3.61 -6.56
C TYR A 32 8.51 -4.63 -5.56
N HIS A 33 9.83 -4.82 -5.53
CA HIS A 33 10.48 -5.87 -4.73
C HIS A 33 10.75 -5.45 -3.28
N TYR A 34 9.75 -4.85 -2.64
CA TYR A 34 9.79 -4.48 -1.23
C TYR A 34 8.40 -4.67 -0.60
N TYR A 35 8.35 -4.53 0.72
CA TYR A 35 7.11 -4.43 1.48
C TYR A 35 6.87 -2.98 1.88
N ASP A 36 5.63 -2.49 1.74
CA ASP A 36 5.21 -1.18 2.25
C ASP A 36 3.73 -1.22 2.63
N ARG A 37 3.42 -0.83 3.86
CA ARG A 37 2.06 -0.67 4.37
C ARG A 37 1.77 0.82 4.50
N PHE A 38 0.69 1.21 3.85
CA PHE A 38 0.26 2.60 3.81
C PHE A 38 -0.67 2.88 4.98
N TYR A 39 -0.59 4.09 5.53
CA TYR A 39 -1.73 4.63 6.26
C TYR A 39 -2.91 4.76 5.30
N PRO A 40 -4.14 4.46 5.73
CA PRO A 40 -5.32 4.93 5.02
C PRO A 40 -5.21 6.45 4.85
N MET A 41 -5.63 6.97 3.69
CA MET A 41 -5.40 8.35 3.23
C MET A 41 -6.20 9.42 4.01
N GLN A 42 -6.56 9.15 5.26
CA GLN A 42 -7.21 10.06 6.17
C GLN A 42 -6.47 10.12 7.50
N ASN A 43 -6.20 11.34 7.97
CA ASN A 43 -5.47 11.56 9.21
C ASN A 43 -6.38 11.32 10.43
N SER A 44 -6.14 10.25 11.17
CA SER A 44 -6.79 9.98 12.46
C SER A 44 -5.77 9.49 13.50
N SER A 45 -6.09 9.63 14.79
CA SER A 45 -5.25 9.11 15.88
C SER A 45 -5.21 7.57 15.93
N ASN A 46 -6.16 6.91 15.26
CA ASN A 46 -6.21 5.46 15.13
C ASN A 46 -6.54 5.07 13.68
N PRO A 47 -5.55 5.18 12.77
CA PRO A 47 -5.79 5.17 11.33
C PRO A 47 -6.37 3.84 10.84
N TYR A 48 -6.10 2.73 11.52
CA TYR A 48 -6.55 1.40 11.10
C TYR A 48 -7.87 0.94 11.74
N VAL A 49 -8.48 1.74 12.62
CA VAL A 49 -9.80 1.41 13.18
C VAL A 49 -10.88 2.05 12.34
N ASN A 50 -11.64 1.21 11.63
CA ASN A 50 -12.69 1.61 10.70
C ASN A 50 -12.23 2.72 9.74
N PRO A 51 -11.20 2.46 8.92
CA PRO A 51 -10.64 3.47 8.04
C PRO A 51 -11.66 3.90 6.99
N PHE A 52 -11.74 5.21 6.71
CA PHE A 52 -12.62 5.74 5.66
C PHE A 52 -12.12 5.45 4.24
N SER A 53 -10.89 4.97 4.08
CA SER A 53 -10.27 4.65 2.80
C SER A 53 -9.63 3.28 2.85
N THR A 54 -9.56 2.61 1.70
CA THR A 54 -8.83 1.36 1.54
C THR A 54 -7.41 1.46 2.08
N VAL A 55 -6.96 0.43 2.79
CA VAL A 55 -5.58 0.28 3.22
C VAL A 55 -4.81 -0.44 2.12
N HIS A 56 -3.77 0.20 1.60
CA HIS A 56 -2.93 -0.38 0.55
C HIS A 56 -1.73 -1.08 1.18
N ILE A 57 -1.44 -2.30 0.72
CA ILE A 57 -0.29 -3.09 1.16
C ILE A 57 0.48 -3.57 -0.07
N LEU A 58 1.73 -3.15 -0.19
CA LEU A 58 2.66 -3.72 -1.15
C LEU A 58 3.37 -4.90 -0.49
N SER A 59 3.31 -6.08 -1.10
CA SER A 59 3.94 -7.32 -0.62
C SER A 59 4.66 -8.01 -1.78
N GLY A 60 5.66 -7.35 -2.37
CA GLY A 60 6.39 -7.86 -3.54
C GLY A 60 7.79 -8.42 -3.25
N ALA A 61 8.21 -8.49 -1.98
CA ALA A 61 9.52 -8.98 -1.56
C ALA A 61 9.62 -10.52 -1.48
N ALA A 62 9.17 -11.25 -2.49
CA ALA A 62 9.09 -12.72 -2.45
C ALA A 62 10.42 -13.46 -2.70
N GLY A 63 11.52 -12.74 -2.96
CA GLY A 63 12.85 -13.32 -3.23
C GLY A 63 13.26 -13.33 -4.70
N MET A 64 13.05 -12.22 -5.42
CA MET A 64 13.60 -12.08 -6.78
C MET A 64 15.13 -12.16 -6.76
N ASP A 65 15.70 -12.91 -7.71
CA ASP A 65 17.13 -12.92 -8.01
C ASP A 65 17.55 -11.62 -8.73
N GLY A 66 18.43 -10.85 -8.11
CA GLY A 66 18.88 -9.54 -8.60
C GLY A 66 19.06 -8.57 -7.44
N ASP A 67 19.72 -7.43 -7.69
CA ASP A 67 19.87 -6.38 -6.68
C ASP A 67 18.47 -6.03 -6.15
N PRO A 68 18.21 -6.14 -4.84
CA PRO A 68 16.95 -5.73 -4.23
C PRO A 68 16.84 -4.21 -4.22
N THR A 69 17.50 -3.50 -5.16
CA THR A 69 17.75 -2.07 -5.10
C THR A 69 16.40 -1.43 -4.84
N PRO A 70 16.20 -0.85 -3.66
CA PRO A 70 15.06 -0.01 -3.44
C PRO A 70 15.40 1.21 -4.28
N GLU A 71 15.07 1.21 -5.58
CA GLU A 71 15.54 2.25 -6.49
C GLU A 71 15.26 3.64 -5.91
N ARG A 72 14.26 3.79 -5.02
CA ARG A 72 13.83 5.08 -4.44
C ARG A 72 13.15 4.96 -3.07
N PHE A 73 13.73 4.31 -2.06
CA PHE A 73 13.28 4.65 -0.69
C PHE A 73 13.70 6.09 -0.41
N VAL A 74 12.73 7.00 -0.54
CA VAL A 74 12.95 8.43 -0.29
C VAL A 74 13.05 8.62 1.22
N ASP A 75 14.08 9.34 1.66
CA ASP A 75 14.24 9.79 3.04
C ASP A 75 14.04 11.31 3.14
N PRO A 76 13.18 11.78 4.06
CA PRO A 76 12.36 11.00 4.98
C PRO A 76 11.24 10.21 4.26
N PRO A 77 10.70 9.15 4.88
CA PRO A 77 9.58 8.41 4.33
C PRO A 77 8.42 9.34 3.98
N PRO A 78 7.68 9.07 2.89
CA PRO A 78 6.50 9.85 2.59
C PRO A 78 5.44 9.68 3.69
N LEU A 79 4.62 10.71 3.91
CA LEU A 79 3.65 10.77 5.01
C LEU A 79 2.64 9.62 5.04
N TRP A 80 2.38 9.00 3.89
CA TRP A 80 1.46 7.88 3.77
C TRP A 80 2.09 6.51 4.06
N SER A 81 3.43 6.39 4.16
CA SER A 81 4.07 5.11 4.47
C SER A 81 4.12 4.92 6.00
N ALA A 82 3.45 3.88 6.48
CA ALA A 82 3.45 3.54 7.90
C ALA A 82 4.61 2.62 8.27
N PHE A 83 4.94 1.68 7.39
CA PHE A 83 6.08 0.78 7.56
C PHE A 83 6.52 0.24 6.20
N ARG A 84 7.82 0.19 5.97
CA ARG A 84 8.42 -0.34 4.74
C ARG A 84 9.70 -1.11 5.04
N THR A 85 9.94 -2.20 4.32
CA THR A 85 11.17 -3.01 4.42
C THR A 85 11.53 -3.63 3.07
N ILE A 86 12.83 -3.87 2.86
CA ILE A 86 13.37 -4.57 1.69
C ILE A 86 13.67 -6.05 1.97
N GLU A 87 13.45 -6.50 3.21
CA GLU A 87 13.68 -7.89 3.58
C GLU A 87 12.71 -8.80 2.83
N PHE A 88 13.23 -9.94 2.37
CA PHE A 88 12.40 -10.95 1.74
C PHE A 88 11.45 -11.61 2.73
N GLY A 89 10.25 -11.92 2.26
CA GLY A 89 9.23 -12.55 3.08
C GLY A 89 7.91 -12.75 2.35
N TYR A 90 6.91 -13.10 3.15
CA TYR A 90 5.53 -13.28 2.71
C TYR A 90 4.58 -12.69 3.74
N SER A 91 3.39 -12.32 3.28
CA SER A 91 2.34 -11.78 4.14
C SER A 91 1.36 -12.88 4.56
N VAL A 92 0.91 -12.83 5.81
CA VAL A 92 -0.19 -13.67 6.32
C VAL A 92 -1.32 -12.74 6.74
N MET A 93 -2.53 -12.98 6.22
CA MET A 93 -3.74 -12.28 6.62
C MET A 93 -4.67 -13.26 7.32
N ASN A 94 -4.99 -12.97 8.58
CA ASN A 94 -5.92 -13.75 9.39
C ASN A 94 -7.17 -12.90 9.62
N VAL A 95 -8.27 -13.26 8.96
CA VAL A 95 -9.59 -12.66 9.22
C VAL A 95 -10.21 -13.38 10.40
N VAL A 96 -10.47 -12.64 11.48
CA VAL A 96 -10.96 -13.19 12.74
C VAL A 96 -12.49 -13.18 12.79
N ASN A 97 -13.11 -12.07 12.37
CA ASN A 97 -14.57 -11.90 12.33
C ASN A 97 -14.98 -10.82 11.30
N ASP A 98 -16.21 -10.31 11.41
CA ASP A 98 -16.79 -9.30 10.53
C ASP A 98 -16.20 -7.89 10.70
N SER A 99 -15.40 -7.67 11.74
CA SER A 99 -14.81 -6.39 12.09
C SER A 99 -13.29 -6.43 12.35
N HIS A 100 -12.67 -7.63 12.30
CA HIS A 100 -11.25 -7.85 12.63
C HIS A 100 -10.62 -8.95 11.78
#